data_AF-A0A3D1APG4-F1
#
_entry.id   AF-A0A3D1APG4-F1
#
_cell.length_a   1.000
_cell.length_b   1.000
_cell.length_c   1.000
_cell.angle_alpha   90.00
_cell.angle_beta   90.00
_cell.angle_gamma   90.00
#
_symmetry.space_group_name_H-M   'P 1'
#
loop_
_entity.id
_entity.type
_entity.pdbx_description
1 polymer ?
#
loop_
_entity_poly.entity_id
_entity_poly.type
_entity_poly.pdbx_seq_one_letter_code
_entity_poly.pdbx_strand_id
1 'polypeptide(L)'
;SILEKDVLLAGQVGISGHLTIHEGAIIYAQSGIGGDVPAGSRMSGSPAFAAGDWLRAITTFPKLPELWKLIRDLKKRVETLERP
;
A
#
# COMPACT_ATOMS: atom_id res chain seq x y z
N SER A 1 19.70 11.05 -2.72
CA SER A 1 18.32 11.48 -2.95
C SER A 1 18.14 12.85 -2.34
N ILE A 2 17.28 13.67 -2.92
CA ILE A 2 17.04 15.05 -2.51
C ILE A 2 15.68 15.09 -1.81
N LEU A 3 15.64 15.75 -0.65
CA LEU A 3 14.41 16.05 0.06
C LEU A 3 14.22 17.56 -0.01
N GLU A 4 13.07 17.98 -0.51
CA GLU A 4 12.69 19.39 -0.53
C GLU A 4 12.12 19.83 0.84
N LYS A 5 11.70 21.08 0.93
CA LYS A 5 11.21 21.69 2.16
C LYS A 5 9.98 20.95 2.74
N ASP A 6 9.85 20.94 4.05
CA ASP A 6 8.68 20.41 4.78
C ASP A 6 8.32 18.94 4.45
N VAL A 7 9.28 18.14 3.97
CA VAL A 7 9.14 16.69 3.82
C VAL A 7 9.17 16.02 5.20
N LEU A 8 8.15 15.20 5.47
CA LEU A 8 8.09 14.36 6.66
C LEU A 8 8.44 12.91 6.31
N LEU A 9 9.51 12.39 6.92
CA LEU A 9 9.81 10.96 6.93
C LEU A 9 9.54 10.39 8.32
N ALA A 10 8.60 9.45 8.41
CA ALA A 10 8.37 8.72 9.64
C ALA A 10 9.45 7.64 9.86
N GLY A 11 9.37 6.93 10.99
CA GLY A 11 10.40 5.98 11.39
C GLY A 11 10.71 4.90 10.33
N GLN A 12 11.99 4.63 10.13
CA GLN A 12 12.48 3.54 9.27
C GLN A 12 12.00 3.61 7.80
N VAL A 13 11.82 4.82 7.23
CA VAL A 13 11.60 4.97 5.79
C VAL A 13 12.89 4.67 5.02
N GLY A 14 12.79 3.83 3.99
CA GLY A 14 13.85 3.56 3.02
C GLY A 14 13.59 4.28 1.71
N ILE A 15 14.62 4.94 1.16
CA ILE A 15 14.54 5.67 -0.12
C ILE A 15 15.66 5.18 -1.03
N SER A 16 15.33 4.74 -2.24
CA SER A 16 16.33 4.40 -3.25
C SER A 16 17.19 5.62 -3.64
N GLY A 17 18.39 5.36 -4.15
CA GLY A 17 19.30 6.42 -4.61
C GLY A 17 18.71 7.25 -5.76
N HIS A 18 19.19 8.50 -5.89
CA HIS A 18 18.88 9.40 -7.00
C HIS A 18 17.42 9.84 -7.17
N LEU A 19 16.62 9.76 -6.11
CA LEU A 19 15.23 10.22 -6.13
C LEU A 19 15.07 11.63 -5.56
N THR A 20 13.99 12.31 -5.96
CA THR A 20 13.54 13.57 -5.36
C THR A 20 12.21 13.36 -4.62
N ILE A 21 12.17 13.78 -3.36
CA ILE A 21 10.97 13.84 -2.54
C ILE A 21 10.57 15.31 -2.46
N HIS A 22 9.50 15.68 -3.17
CA HIS A 22 9.13 17.07 -3.35
C HIS A 22 8.46 17.68 -2.11
N GLU A 23 8.39 19.01 -2.10
CA GLU A 23 7.98 19.83 -0.96
C GLU A 23 6.68 19.34 -0.29
N GLY A 24 6.69 19.25 1.04
CA GLY A 24 5.51 18.91 1.83
C GLY A 24 5.07 17.44 1.76
N ALA A 25 5.81 16.57 1.08
CA ALA A 25 5.47 15.14 1.03
C ALA A 25 5.59 14.46 2.40
N ILE A 26 4.71 13.51 2.67
CA ILE A 26 4.66 12.75 3.93
C ILE A 26 4.83 11.27 3.63
N ILE A 27 5.87 10.67 4.17
CA ILE A 27 6.17 9.24 4.02
C ILE A 27 5.98 8.53 5.36
N TYR A 28 5.03 7.61 5.43
CA TYR A 28 4.72 6.87 6.66
C TYR A 28 5.75 5.79 6.99
N ALA A 29 5.74 5.33 8.23
CA ALA A 29 6.80 4.48 8.78
C ALA A 29 6.97 3.19 7.96
N GLN A 30 8.21 2.69 7.89
CA GLN A 30 8.56 1.44 7.22
C GLN A 30 8.20 1.38 5.72
N SER A 31 8.10 2.55 5.09
CA SER A 31 7.82 2.64 3.64
C SER A 31 9.10 2.54 2.81
N GLY A 32 8.98 1.96 1.62
CA GLY A 32 10.06 1.79 0.65
C GLY A 32 9.80 2.59 -0.62
N ILE A 33 10.48 3.73 -0.77
CA ILE A 33 10.33 4.62 -1.91
C ILE A 33 11.24 4.18 -3.07
N GLY A 34 10.62 3.77 -4.18
CA GLY A 34 11.31 3.34 -5.40
C GLY A 34 11.37 4.39 -6.53
N GLY A 35 10.65 5.50 -6.41
CA GLY A 35 10.60 6.57 -7.42
C GLY A 35 10.34 7.94 -6.79
N ASP A 36 10.44 9.00 -7.60
CA ASP A 36 10.19 10.36 -7.14
C ASP A 36 8.79 10.51 -6.52
N VAL A 37 8.70 11.33 -5.49
CA VAL A 37 7.47 11.52 -4.73
C VAL A 37 6.92 12.93 -4.98
N PRO A 38 5.69 13.08 -5.50
CA PRO A 38 5.09 14.38 -5.76
C PRO A 38 4.92 15.25 -4.51
N ALA A 39 4.92 16.57 -4.70
CA ALA A 39 4.75 17.55 -3.64
C ALA A 39 3.40 17.35 -2.90
N GLY A 40 3.41 17.49 -1.58
CA GLY A 40 2.22 17.36 -0.72
C GLY A 40 1.59 15.96 -0.67
N SER A 41 2.17 14.96 -1.36
CA SER A 41 1.62 13.62 -1.41
C SER A 41 1.86 12.86 -0.11
N ARG A 42 1.03 11.84 0.14
CA ARG A 42 1.12 10.98 1.32
C ARG A 42 1.34 9.54 0.87
N MET A 43 2.47 8.96 1.24
CA MET A 43 2.93 7.66 0.76
C MET A 43 3.07 6.67 1.91
N SER A 44 2.73 5.41 1.67
CA SER A 44 2.90 4.32 2.64
C SER A 44 3.15 2.97 1.96
N GLY A 45 3.77 2.05 2.69
CA GLY A 45 3.96 0.66 2.27
C GLY A 45 5.33 0.40 1.64
N SER A 46 5.62 -0.88 1.41
CA SER A 46 6.90 -1.33 0.84
C SER A 46 6.63 -2.42 -0.21
N PRO A 47 6.71 -2.12 -1.53
CA PRO A 47 6.98 -0.79 -2.11
C PRO A 47 5.87 0.23 -1.80
N ALA A 48 6.23 1.51 -1.75
CA ALA A 48 5.32 2.58 -1.36
C ALA A 48 4.37 3.02 -2.46
N PHE A 49 3.15 3.38 -2.07
CA PHE A 49 2.12 3.97 -2.94
C PHE A 49 1.22 4.90 -2.12
N ALA A 50 0.14 5.41 -2.72
CA ALA A 50 -0.77 6.33 -2.06
C ALA A 50 -1.26 5.77 -0.71
N ALA A 51 -1.05 6.53 0.37
CA ALA A 51 -1.26 6.04 1.74
C ALA A 51 -2.70 5.56 1.99
N GLY A 52 -3.69 6.21 1.38
CA GLY A 52 -5.08 5.80 1.48
C GLY A 52 -5.34 4.42 0.88
N ASP A 53 -4.70 4.10 -0.24
CA ASP A 53 -4.83 2.82 -0.91
C ASP A 53 -4.12 1.73 -0.10
N TRP A 54 -2.94 2.05 0.44
CA TRP A 54 -2.20 1.13 1.31
C TRP A 54 -3.01 0.78 2.55
N LEU A 55 -3.63 1.77 3.19
CA LEU A 55 -4.45 1.55 4.37
C LEU A 55 -5.63 0.62 4.07
N ARG A 56 -6.31 0.79 2.92
CA ARG A 56 -7.39 -0.11 2.51
C ARG A 56 -6.90 -1.53 2.23
N ALA A 57 -5.73 -1.66 1.60
CA ALA A 57 -5.13 -2.97 1.32
C ALA A 57 -4.71 -3.70 2.62
N ILE A 58 -3.96 -3.03 3.49
CA ILE A 58 -3.40 -3.64 4.70
C ILE A 58 -4.48 -3.99 5.74
N THR A 59 -5.56 -3.21 5.81
CA THR A 59 -6.72 -3.55 6.68
C THR A 59 -7.52 -4.74 6.15
N THR A 60 -7.42 -5.05 4.86
CA THR A 60 -8.03 -6.23 4.24
C THR A 60 -7.15 -7.48 4.42
N PHE A 61 -5.83 -7.31 4.49
CA PHE A 61 -4.88 -8.40 4.67
C PHE A 61 -5.22 -9.42 5.78
N PRO A 62 -5.53 -9.01 7.04
CA PRO A 62 -5.89 -9.96 8.09
C PRO A 62 -7.20 -10.72 7.83
N LYS A 63 -8.06 -10.21 6.93
CA LYS A 63 -9.35 -10.83 6.57
C LYS A 63 -9.23 -11.84 5.43
N LEU A 64 -8.04 -11.98 4.82
CA LEU A 64 -7.83 -12.90 3.70
C LEU A 64 -8.21 -14.35 3.99
N PRO A 65 -7.98 -14.93 5.19
CA PRO A 65 -8.40 -16.30 5.48
C PRO A 65 -9.93 -16.49 5.43
N GLU A 66 -10.68 -15.52 5.95
CA GLU A 66 -12.15 -15.54 5.94
C GLU A 66 -12.69 -15.36 4.52
N LEU A 67 -12.11 -14.42 3.76
CA LEU A 67 -12.44 -14.22 2.34
C LEU A 67 -12.15 -15.48 1.53
N TRP A 68 -11.04 -16.17 1.79
CA TRP A 68 -10.71 -17.43 1.12
C TRP A 68 -11.70 -18.55 1.42
N LYS A 69 -12.16 -18.65 2.67
CA LYS A 69 -13.23 -19.59 3.06
C LYS A 69 -14.53 -19.27 2.31
N LEU A 70 -14.93 -18.00 2.31
CA LEU A 70 -16.12 -17.53 1.60
C LEU A 70 -16.06 -17.87 0.10
N ILE A 71 -14.93 -17.58 -0.56
CA ILE A 71 -14.72 -17.91 -1.98
C ILE A 71 -14.87 -19.41 -2.23
N ARG A 72 -14.30 -20.25 -1.37
CA ARG A 72 -14.41 -21.72 -1.49
C ARG A 72 -15.85 -22.21 -1.34
N ASP A 73 -16.58 -21.66 -0.37
CA ASP A 73 -17.97 -22.03 -0.11
C ASP A 73 -18.88 -21.56 -1.25
N LEU A 74 -18.65 -20.36 -1.78
CA LEU A 74 -19.34 -19.84 -2.96
C LEU A 74 -19.07 -20.71 -4.19
N LYS A 75 -17.82 -21.12 -4.42
CA LYS A 75 -17.46 -22.02 -5.54
C LYS A 75 -18.25 -23.33 -5.49
N LYS A 76 -18.33 -23.99 -4.32
CA LYS A 76 -19.09 -25.24 -4.15
C LYS A 76 -20.58 -25.06 -4.44
N ARG A 77 -21.16 -23.93 -4.03
CA ARG A 77 -22.57 -23.62 -4.27
C ARG A 77 -22.85 -23.43 -5.75
N VAL A 78 -22.00 -22.67 -6.45
CA VAL A 78 -22.09 -22.48 -7.90
C VAL A 78 -22.01 -23.83 -8.62
N GLU A 79 -21.02 -24.66 -8.32
CA GLU A 79 -20.87 -26.01 -8.91
C GLU A 79 -22.09 -26.93 -8.67
N THR A 80 -22.79 -26.75 -7.56
CA THR A 80 -24.01 -27.51 -7.26
C THR A 80 -25.20 -27.01 -8.09
N LEU A 81 -25.32 -25.70 -8.28
CA LEU A 81 -26.40 -25.06 -9.03
C LEU A 81 -26.25 -25.23 -10.55
N GLU A 82 -25.01 -25.34 -11.04
CA GLU A 82 -24.71 -25.55 -12.46
C GLU A 82 -24.80 -27.02 -12.90
N ARG A 83 -25.06 -27.96 -11.98
CA ARG A 83 -25.36 -29.35 -12.36
C ARG A 83 -26.78 -29.42 -12.92
N PRO A 84 -26.96 -29.85 -14.17
CA PRO A 84 -28.27 -30.02 -14.79
C PRO A 84 -29.10 -31.11 -14.09
#